data_AF-A0A973GWI6-F1
#
_entry.id   AF-A0A973GWI6-F1
#
_cell.length_a   1.000
_cell.length_b   1.000
_cell.length_c   1.000
_cell.angle_alpha   90.00
_cell.angle_beta   90.00
_cell.angle_gamma   90.00
#
_symmetry.space_group_name_H-M   'P 1'
#
loop_
_entity.id
_entity.type
_entity.pdbx_description
1 polymer ?
#
loop_
_entity_poly.entity_id
_entity_poly.type
_entity_poly.pdbx_seq_one_letter_code
_entity_poly.pdbx_strand_id
1 'polypeptide(L)'
;MPNWQDVCWDHGASDAAIAALGRAASEIDRMAGERARVALAVLGEWRGEHRERFNERLRQADTADASLAGDLRRASQEVARLSQQAREEQSRRERERAAWEEEQDNNRRAQERAASPGAI
;
A
#
# COMPACT_ATOMS: atom_id res chain seq x y z
N MET A 1 30.09 5.10 -9.19
CA MET A 1 29.52 3.98 -9.97
C MET A 1 28.04 3.87 -9.63
N PRO A 2 27.14 3.65 -10.61
CA PRO A 2 25.70 3.51 -10.37
C PRO A 2 25.36 2.27 -9.57
N ASN A 3 24.19 2.27 -8.93
CA ASN A 3 23.62 1.04 -8.37
C ASN A 3 22.95 0.21 -9.48
N TRP A 4 23.50 -0.98 -9.73
CA TRP A 4 23.02 -1.91 -10.76
C TRP A 4 21.97 -2.90 -10.25
N GLN A 5 21.72 -2.96 -8.94
CA GLN A 5 20.71 -3.84 -8.39
C GLN A 5 19.34 -3.18 -8.48
N ASP A 6 18.37 -3.91 -9.03
CA ASP A 6 16.98 -3.49 -9.02
C ASP A 6 16.38 -3.56 -7.60
N VAL A 7 15.31 -2.80 -7.39
CA VAL A 7 14.56 -2.84 -6.14
C VAL A 7 13.85 -4.19 -6.03
N CYS A 8 14.18 -4.96 -4.99
CA CYS A 8 13.47 -6.21 -4.69
C CYS A 8 12.12 -5.89 -4.03
N TRP A 9 11.09 -5.70 -4.86
CA TRP A 9 9.73 -5.44 -4.43
C TRP A 9 8.72 -6.13 -5.36
N ASP A 10 7.82 -6.93 -4.80
CA ASP A 10 6.76 -7.58 -5.55
C ASP A 10 5.51 -6.68 -5.59
N HIS A 11 5.35 -5.95 -6.70
CA HIS A 11 4.19 -5.10 -6.91
C HIS A 11 2.89 -5.91 -7.03
N GLY A 12 2.94 -7.11 -7.61
CA GLY A 12 1.76 -7.96 -7.76
C GLY A 12 1.24 -8.45 -6.40
N ALA A 13 2.15 -8.91 -5.53
CA ALA A 13 1.81 -9.27 -4.16
C ALA A 13 1.29 -8.07 -3.36
N SER A 14 1.88 -6.89 -3.56
CA SER A 14 1.45 -5.65 -2.89
C SER A 14 0.04 -5.24 -3.30
N ASP A 15 -0.27 -5.24 -4.60
CA ASP A 15 -1.59 -4.91 -5.13
C ASP A 15 -2.64 -5.93 -4.65
N ALA A 16 -2.28 -7.22 -4.60
CA ALA A 16 -3.12 -8.25 -4.05
C ALA A 16 -3.41 -8.03 -2.55
N ALA A 17 -2.41 -7.64 -1.76
CA ALA A 17 -2.54 -7.34 -0.34
C ALA A 17 -3.43 -6.12 -0.11
N ILE A 18 -3.21 -5.02 -0.84
CA ILE A 18 -4.05 -3.80 -0.80
C ILE A 18 -5.52 -4.16 -1.05
N ALA A 19 -5.78 -4.93 -2.11
CA ALA A 19 -7.14 -5.34 -2.47
C ALA A 19 -7.77 -6.26 -1.41
N ALA A 20 -6.99 -7.18 -0.83
CA ALA A 20 -7.47 -8.08 0.23
C ALA A 20 -7.83 -7.32 1.51
N LEU A 21 -6.97 -6.39 1.95
CA LEU A 21 -7.20 -5.54 3.11
C LEU A 21 -8.43 -4.65 2.93
N GLY A 22 -8.58 -4.04 1.75
CA GLY A 22 -9.76 -3.26 1.41
C GLY A 22 -11.06 -4.07 1.46
N ARG A 23 -11.07 -5.27 0.86
CA ARG A 23 -12.22 -6.18 0.91
C ARG A 23 -12.57 -6.60 2.33
N ALA A 24 -11.57 -6.95 3.15
CA ALA A 24 -11.79 -7.34 4.54
C ALA A 24 -12.41 -6.20 5.36
N ALA A 25 -11.92 -4.96 5.20
CA ALA A 25 -12.50 -3.80 5.87
C ALA A 25 -13.96 -3.56 5.46
N SER A 26 -14.28 -3.65 4.16
CA SER A 26 -15.64 -3.52 3.65
C SER A 26 -16.58 -4.61 4.17
N GLU A 27 -16.07 -5.84 4.31
CA GLU A 27 -16.84 -6.96 4.84
C GLU A 27 -17.19 -6.76 6.31
N ILE A 28 -16.26 -6.27 7.13
CA ILE A 28 -16.49 -5.93 8.54
C ILE A 28 -17.58 -4.86 8.65
N ASP A 29 -17.50 -3.79 7.86
CA ASP A 29 -18.52 -2.74 7.88
C ASP A 29 -19.91 -3.25 7.47
N ARG A 30 -19.95 -4.14 6.46
CA ARG A 30 -21.19 -4.79 6.02
C ARG A 30 -21.81 -5.60 7.16
N MET A 31 -21.01 -6.45 7.81
CA MET A 31 -21.46 -7.28 8.94
C MET A 31 -21.91 -6.44 10.13
N ALA A 32 -21.19 -5.36 10.45
CA ALA A 32 -21.57 -4.43 11.52
C ALA A 32 -22.92 -3.75 11.20
N GLY A 33 -23.11 -3.30 9.95
CA GLY A 33 -24.38 -2.73 9.50
C GLY A 33 -25.56 -3.73 9.55
N GLU A 34 -25.32 -4.98 9.19
CA GLU A 34 -26.32 -6.06 9.30
C GLU A 34 -26.68 -6.34 10.77
N ARG A 35 -25.68 -6.44 11.64
CA ARG A 35 -25.89 -6.60 13.08
C ARG A 35 -26.71 -5.45 13.67
N ALA A 36 -26.41 -4.20 13.31
CA ALA A 36 -27.15 -3.03 13.77
C ALA A 36 -28.61 -3.06 13.32
N ARG A 37 -28.89 -3.45 12.06
CA ARG A 37 -30.26 -3.60 11.54
C ARG A 37 -31.05 -4.66 12.29
N VAL A 38 -30.44 -5.84 12.51
CA VAL A 38 -31.08 -6.94 13.27
C VAL A 38 -31.33 -6.52 14.72
N ALA A 39 -30.35 -5.87 15.36
CA ALA A 39 -30.50 -5.36 16.72
C ALA A 39 -31.66 -4.38 16.84
N LEU A 40 -31.82 -3.43 15.91
CA LEU A 40 -32.94 -2.49 15.91
C LEU A 40 -34.30 -3.20 15.80
N ALA A 41 -34.40 -4.27 15.03
CA ALA A 41 -35.63 -5.03 14.89
C ALA A 41 -36.02 -5.76 16.19
N VAL A 42 -35.05 -6.29 16.94
CA VAL A 42 -35.30 -7.08 18.17
C VAL A 42 -35.47 -6.19 19.40
N LEU A 43 -34.79 -5.03 19.44
CA LEU A 43 -34.80 -4.12 20.60
C LEU A 43 -36.15 -3.43 20.85
N GLY A 44 -37.07 -3.45 19.89
CA GLY A 44 -38.44 -2.96 20.07
C GLY A 44 -39.21 -3.74 21.15
N GLU A 45 -38.88 -5.02 21.33
CA GLU A 45 -39.60 -5.94 22.22
C GLU A 45 -38.93 -6.10 23.59
N TRP A 46 -37.65 -5.77 23.70
CA TRP A 46 -36.86 -5.98 24.92
C TRP A 46 -36.89 -4.75 25.84
N ARG A 47 -37.08 -4.98 27.14
CA ARG A 47 -37.09 -3.94 28.20
C ARG A 47 -36.25 -4.37 29.41
N GLY A 48 -35.81 -3.40 30.20
CA GLY A 48 -35.07 -3.61 31.45
C GLY A 48 -33.59 -3.98 31.27
N GLU A 49 -32.98 -4.49 32.33
CA GLU A 49 -31.53 -4.73 32.46
C GLU A 49 -30.93 -5.59 31.34
N HIS A 50 -31.70 -6.53 30.77
CA HIS A 50 -31.23 -7.35 29.65
C HIS A 50 -31.02 -6.54 28.36
N ARG A 51 -31.87 -5.54 28.11
CA ARG A 51 -31.69 -4.61 26.98
C ARG A 51 -30.47 -3.73 27.17
N GLU A 52 -30.24 -3.25 28.38
CA GLU A 52 -29.06 -2.41 28.69
C GLU A 52 -27.76 -3.20 28.47
N ARG A 53 -27.67 -4.42 29.01
CA ARG A 53 -26.52 -5.31 28.80
C ARG A 53 -26.32 -5.66 27.32
N PHE A 54 -27.39 -5.90 26.58
CA PHE A 54 -27.29 -6.14 25.13
C PHE A 54 -26.75 -4.91 24.39
N ASN A 55 -27.28 -3.72 24.68
CA ASN A 55 -26.83 -2.47 24.06
C ASN A 55 -25.36 -2.17 24.34
N GLU A 56 -24.90 -2.45 25.56
CA GLU A 56 -23.49 -2.28 25.92
C GLU A 56 -22.59 -3.21 25.09
N ARG A 57 -22.93 -4.51 25.02
CA ARG A 57 -22.18 -5.48 24.20
C ARG A 57 -22.20 -5.14 22.73
N LEU A 58 -23.34 -4.65 22.22
CA LEU A 58 -23.46 -4.21 20.83
C LEU A 58 -22.51 -3.03 20.54
N ARG A 59 -22.49 -2.01 21.42
CA ARG A 59 -21.56 -0.87 21.28
C ARG A 59 -20.10 -1.28 21.35
N GLN A 60 -19.76 -2.24 22.21
CA GLN A 60 -18.40 -2.79 22.30
C GLN A 60 -18.02 -3.49 20.99
N ALA A 61 -18.91 -4.31 20.43
CA ALA A 61 -18.69 -4.97 19.14
C ALA A 61 -18.56 -3.96 17.99
N ASP A 62 -19.43 -2.96 17.92
CA ASP A 62 -19.37 -1.91 16.89
C ASP A 62 -18.06 -1.11 16.96
N THR A 63 -17.58 -0.81 18.18
CA THR A 63 -16.31 -0.11 18.38
C THR A 63 -15.11 -0.98 17.94
N ALA A 64 -15.14 -2.28 18.27
CA ALA A 64 -14.09 -3.21 17.87
C ALA A 64 -14.04 -3.37 16.34
N ASP A 65 -15.19 -3.55 15.70
CA ASP A 65 -15.31 -3.66 14.24
C ASP A 65 -14.82 -2.40 13.53
N ALA A 66 -15.24 -1.22 14.00
CA ALA A 66 -14.79 0.06 13.45
C ALA A 66 -13.27 0.24 13.59
N SER A 67 -12.69 -0.15 14.74
CA SER A 67 -11.24 -0.12 14.94
C SER A 67 -10.52 -1.04 13.96
N LEU A 68 -10.97 -2.30 13.84
CA LEU A 68 -10.34 -3.30 12.98
C LEU A 68 -10.44 -2.90 11.50
N ALA A 69 -11.60 -2.43 11.04
CA ALA A 69 -11.77 -1.93 9.68
C ALA A 69 -10.88 -0.69 9.42
N GLY A 70 -10.68 0.17 10.44
CA GLY A 70 -9.72 1.27 10.39
C GLY A 70 -8.27 0.80 10.27
N ASP A 71 -7.87 -0.20 11.05
CA ASP A 71 -6.52 -0.79 11.00
C ASP A 71 -6.20 -1.41 9.65
N LEU A 72 -7.14 -2.15 9.07
CA LEU A 72 -6.98 -2.75 7.74
C LEU A 72 -6.79 -1.69 6.65
N ARG A 73 -7.53 -0.58 6.72
CA ARG A 73 -7.36 0.55 5.79
C ARG A 73 -6.01 1.23 5.95
N ARG A 74 -5.55 1.45 7.20
CA ARG A 74 -4.22 2.01 7.47
C ARG A 74 -3.12 1.10 6.92
N ALA A 75 -3.21 -0.21 7.15
CA ALA A 75 -2.28 -1.18 6.61
C ALA A 75 -2.28 -1.16 5.07
N SER A 76 -3.45 -1.06 4.45
CA SER A 76 -3.57 -0.96 2.98
C SER A 76 -2.89 0.31 2.44
N GLN A 77 -3.07 1.45 3.10
CA GLN A 77 -2.42 2.70 2.71
C GLN A 77 -0.90 2.63 2.86
N GLU A 78 -0.43 1.97 3.91
CA GLU A 78 1.00 1.78 4.15
C GLU A 78 1.65 0.90 3.07
N VAL A 79 1.01 -0.21 2.68
CA VAL A 79 1.50 -1.06 1.58
C VAL A 79 1.53 -0.27 0.27
N ALA A 80 0.49 0.53 -0.01
CA ALA A 80 0.45 1.38 -1.20
C ALA A 80 1.60 2.40 -1.22
N ARG A 81 1.87 3.03 -0.07
CA ARG A 81 2.97 3.98 0.11
C ARG A 81 4.33 3.31 -0.16
N LEU A 82 4.58 2.14 0.42
CA LEU A 82 5.82 1.39 0.21
C LEU A 82 6.01 0.96 -1.24
N SER A 83 4.92 0.50 -1.89
CA SER A 83 4.94 0.15 -3.31
C SER A 83 5.29 1.35 -4.20
N GLN A 84 4.78 2.53 -3.88
CA GLN A 84 5.13 3.76 -4.59
C GLN A 84 6.60 4.14 -4.37
N GLN A 85 7.10 4.06 -3.14
CA GLN A 85 8.51 4.33 -2.82
C GLN A 85 9.46 3.38 -3.56
N ALA A 86 9.09 2.10 -3.70
CA ALA A 86 9.85 1.13 -4.47
C ALA A 86 9.95 1.53 -5.95
N ARG A 87 8.86 2.01 -6.57
CA ARG A 87 8.86 2.51 -7.96
C ARG A 87 9.74 3.74 -8.12
N GLU A 88 9.65 4.68 -7.19
CA GLU A 88 10.45 5.91 -7.20
C GLU A 88 11.94 5.61 -7.09
N GLU A 89 12.31 4.70 -6.20
CA GLU A 89 13.68 4.23 -6.02
C GLU A 89 14.20 3.52 -7.29
N GLN A 90 13.40 2.61 -7.87
CA GLN A 90 13.76 1.93 -9.11
C GLN A 90 13.98 2.94 -10.25
N SER A 91 13.05 3.89 -10.41
CA SER A 91 13.17 4.95 -11.41
C SER A 91 14.40 5.83 -11.18
N ARG A 92 14.78 6.08 -9.92
CA ARG A 92 16.00 6.82 -9.60
C ARG A 92 17.24 6.05 -10.05
N ARG A 93 17.32 4.75 -9.73
CA ARG A 93 18.46 3.90 -10.13
C ARG A 93 18.59 3.79 -11.65
N GLU A 94 17.48 3.68 -12.37
CA GLU A 94 17.49 3.66 -13.84
C GLU A 94 18.04 4.96 -14.44
N ARG A 95 17.65 6.12 -13.89
CA ARG A 95 18.21 7.42 -14.32
C ARG A 95 19.70 7.53 -14.02
N GLU A 96 20.14 7.08 -12.85
CA GLU A 96 21.57 7.07 -12.47
C GLU A 96 22.40 6.18 -13.41
N ARG A 97 21.87 5.01 -13.78
CA ARG A 97 22.51 4.10 -14.75
C ARG A 97 22.62 4.74 -16.13
N ALA A 98 21.52 5.30 -16.65
CA ALA A 98 21.49 5.94 -17.95
C ALA A 98 22.47 7.14 -18.03
N ALA A 99 22.50 7.99 -16.99
CA ALA A 99 23.42 9.12 -16.93
C ALA A 99 24.88 8.67 -16.93
N TRP A 100 25.20 7.59 -16.22
CA TRP A 100 26.55 7.06 -16.20
C TRP A 100 26.95 6.42 -17.54
N GLU A 101 26.05 5.69 -18.20
CA GLU A 101 26.30 5.13 -19.53
C GLU A 101 26.59 6.24 -20.56
N GLU A 102 25.82 7.33 -20.51
CA GLU A 102 26.04 8.51 -21.34
C GLU A 102 27.40 9.18 -21.06
N GLU A 103 27.77 9.34 -19.79
CA GLU A 103 29.08 9.88 -19.39
C GLU A 103 30.23 9.00 -19.89
N GLN A 104 30.11 7.68 -19.76
CA GLN A 104 31.13 6.74 -20.25
C GLN A 104 31.27 6.78 -21.77
N ASP A 105 30.16 6.84 -22.50
CA ASP A 105 30.19 6.92 -23.97
C ASP A 105 30.81 8.24 -24.43
N ASN A 106 30.46 9.36 -23.80
CA ASN A 106 31.06 10.67 -24.08
C ASN A 106 32.56 10.69 -23.80
N ASN A 107 32.99 10.13 -22.67
CA ASN A 107 34.42 10.01 -22.33
C ASN A 107 35.17 9.14 -23.33
N ARG A 108 34.61 8.00 -23.74
CA ARG A 108 35.19 7.12 -24.77
C ARG A 108 35.35 7.85 -26.09
N ARG A 109 34.30 8.54 -26.58
CA ARG A 109 34.35 9.33 -27.82
C ARG A 109 35.37 10.46 -27.76
N ALA A 110 35.49 11.13 -26.60
CA ALA A 110 36.49 12.16 -26.39
C ALA A 110 37.92 11.59 -26.44
N GLN A 111 38.15 10.42 -25.82
CA GLN A 111 39.43 9.72 -25.87
C GLN A 111 39.77 9.26 -27.30
N GLU A 112 38.81 8.69 -28.04
CA GLU A 112 39.02 8.28 -29.44
C GLU A 112 39.39 9.47 -30.34
N ARG A 113 38.72 10.62 -30.17
CA ARG A 113 39.07 11.87 -30.88
C ARG A 113 40.46 12.37 -30.51
N ALA A 114 40.83 12.31 -29.23
CA ALA A 114 42.15 12.70 -28.77
C ALA A 114 43.27 11.73 -29.20
N ALA A 115 42.94 10.45 -29.39
CA ALA A 115 43.86 9.40 -29.82
C ALA A 115 44.02 9.29 -31.34
N SER A 116 43.20 9.99 -32.14
CA SER A 116 43.37 10.16 -33.60
C SER A 116 43.66 11.63 -33.98
N PRO A 117 44.84 12.20 -33.64
CA PRO A 117 45.10 13.62 -33.91
C PRO A 117 45.52 13.93 -35.36
N GLY A 118 45.56 12.97 -36.29
CA GLY A 118 46.16 13.23 -37.60
C GLY A 118 45.92 12.17 -38.67
N ALA A 119 44.67 12.02 -39.12
CA ALA A 119 44.37 11.46 -40.44
C ALA A 119 43.94 12.59 -41.39
N ILE A 120 44.91 13.38 -41.84
CA ILE A 120 44.81 14.31 -42.98
C ILE A 120 46.01 14.06 -43.87
#